data_AF-A0AAW9KMP7-F1
#
_entry.id   AF-A0AAW9KMP7-F1
#
_cell.length_a   1.000
_cell.length_b   1.000
_cell.length_c   1.000
_cell.angle_alpha   90.00
_cell.angle_beta   90.00
_cell.angle_gamma   90.00
#
_symmetry.space_group_name_H-M   'P 1'
#
loop_
_entity.id
_entity.type
_entity.pdbx_description
1 polymer ?
#
loop_
_entity_poly.entity_id
_entity_poly.type
_entity_poly.pdbx_seq_one_letter_code
_entity_poly.pdbx_strand_id
1 'polypeptide(L)'
;MSSVISSLQAADLNNLSEVAHPARDSFLQGNITDRLIVEQIFEEYQPEAVIHFAAESHVDNSIASPGQFIETNINGTFVLLDVARHYWMNGPFEFKERYMNCRFHHIST
;
A
#
# COMPACT_ATOMS: atom_id res chain seq x y z
N MET A 1 7.23 -10.31 -14.20
CA MET A 1 7.45 -9.15 -13.32
C MET A 1 6.34 -8.15 -13.61
N SER A 2 5.20 -8.30 -12.93
CA SER A 2 4.15 -7.29 -12.95
C SER A 2 4.49 -6.27 -11.88
N SER A 3 4.80 -5.05 -12.30
CA SER A 3 4.97 -3.90 -11.41
C SER A 3 3.59 -3.41 -11.00
N VAL A 4 3.13 -3.79 -9.80
CA VAL A 4 1.87 -3.29 -9.27
C VAL A 4 2.16 -1.95 -8.59
N ILE A 5 1.83 -0.85 -9.26
CA ILE A 5 1.81 0.49 -8.64
C ILE A 5 0.44 0.65 -7.98
N SER A 6 0.33 0.27 -6.71
CA SER A 6 -0.89 0.52 -5.93
C SER A 6 -0.84 1.92 -5.31
N SER A 7 -1.43 2.91 -5.95
CA SER A 7 -1.71 4.20 -5.31
C SER A 7 -3.10 4.18 -4.68
N LEU A 8 -3.18 3.70 -3.44
CA LEU A 8 -4.39 3.82 -2.63
C LEU A 8 -4.48 5.25 -2.08
N GLN A 9 -5.08 6.12 -2.91
CA GLN A 9 -5.34 7.57 -2.76
C GLN A 9 -4.13 8.51 -2.53
N ALA A 10 -4.31 9.74 -3.05
CA ALA A 10 -3.38 10.88 -3.17
C ALA A 10 -2.38 10.89 -4.35
N ALA A 11 -2.45 9.95 -5.29
CA ALA A 11 -1.70 10.08 -6.55
C ALA A 11 -2.53 10.83 -7.61
N ASP A 12 -2.05 11.98 -8.07
CA ASP A 12 -2.55 12.59 -9.30
C ASP A 12 -2.14 11.71 -10.48
N LEU A 13 -3.12 11.08 -11.13
CA LEU A 13 -2.91 10.20 -12.28
C LEU A 13 -2.20 10.90 -13.44
N ASN A 14 -2.29 12.22 -13.54
CA ASN A 14 -1.55 12.99 -14.53
C ASN A 14 -0.03 12.80 -14.38
N ASN A 15 0.45 12.61 -13.15
CA ASN A 15 1.88 12.38 -12.86
C ASN A 15 2.39 11.04 -13.38
N LEU A 16 1.50 10.11 -13.72
CA LEU A 16 1.85 8.78 -14.25
C LEU A 16 1.73 8.72 -15.77
N SER A 17 1.17 9.73 -16.44
CA SER A 17 0.84 9.70 -17.87
C SER A 17 2.04 9.42 -18.80
N GLU A 18 3.25 9.86 -18.43
CA GLU A 18 4.47 9.66 -19.24
C GLU A 18 5.14 8.29 -19.01
N VAL A 19 4.84 7.62 -17.91
CA VAL A 19 5.50 6.36 -17.50
C VAL A 19 4.55 5.16 -17.43
N ALA A 20 3.24 5.41 -17.48
CA ALA A 20 2.22 4.38 -17.42
C ALA A 20 2.32 3.45 -18.64
N HIS A 21 2.38 2.16 -18.36
CA HIS A 21 2.39 1.11 -19.35
C HIS A 21 1.12 0.26 -19.17
N PRO A 22 0.06 0.46 -19.99
CA PRO A 22 -1.27 -0.14 -19.76
C PRO A 22 -1.28 -1.67 -19.68
N ALA A 23 -0.30 -2.34 -20.29
CA ALA A 23 -0.16 -3.80 -20.24
C ALA A 23 0.53 -4.33 -18.94
N ARG A 24 1.08 -3.44 -18.11
CA ARG A 24 1.85 -3.80 -16.89
C ARG A 24 1.31 -3.13 -15.64
N ASP A 25 0.64 -1.99 -15.81
CA ASP A 25 0.14 -1.19 -14.71
C ASP A 25 -1.37 -1.37 -14.59
N SER A 26 -1.84 -1.50 -13.36
CA SER A 26 -3.26 -1.53 -13.01
C SER A 26 -3.52 -0.44 -11.99
N PHE A 27 -4.61 0.31 -12.19
CA PHE A 27 -5.04 1.31 -11.23
C PHE A 27 -6.25 0.79 -10.47
N LEU A 28 -6.22 0.98 -9.15
CA LEU A 28 -7.26 0.51 -8.26
C LEU A 28 -7.58 1.59 -7.24
N GLN A 29 -8.84 2.01 -7.23
CA GLN A 29 -9.33 2.98 -6.26
C GLN A 29 -9.79 2.25 -5.00
N GLY A 30 -9.21 2.60 -3.86
CA GLY A 30 -9.56 2.03 -2.56
C GLY A 30 -8.92 2.81 -1.41
N ASN A 31 -9.14 2.35 -0.19
CA ASN A 31 -8.57 2.93 1.03
C ASN A 31 -7.73 1.88 1.77
N ILE A 32 -6.52 2.25 2.20
CA ILE A 32 -5.63 1.39 3.00
C ILE A 32 -6.21 1.00 4.36
N THR A 33 -7.22 1.72 4.87
CA THR A 33 -7.91 1.34 6.11
C THR A 33 -8.93 0.22 5.91
N ASP A 34 -9.35 -0.04 4.66
CA ASP A 34 -10.23 -1.15 4.32
C ASP A 34 -9.43 -2.43 4.13
N ARG A 35 -9.34 -3.22 5.20
CA ARG A 35 -8.63 -4.50 5.19
C ARG A 35 -9.10 -5.45 4.09
N LEU A 36 -10.40 -5.52 3.82
CA LEU A 36 -10.93 -6.49 2.85
C LEU A 36 -10.44 -6.15 1.45
N ILE A 37 -10.42 -4.87 1.09
CA ILE A 37 -9.86 -4.41 -0.18
C ILE A 37 -8.37 -4.72 -0.25
N VAL A 38 -7.61 -4.45 0.81
CA VAL A 38 -6.17 -4.72 0.82
C VAL A 38 -5.89 -6.22 0.68
N GLU A 39 -6.63 -7.09 1.38
CA GLU A 39 -6.51 -8.55 1.26
C GLU A 39 -6.83 -9.03 -0.17
N GLN A 40 -7.91 -8.53 -0.76
CA GLN A 40 -8.28 -8.84 -2.16
C GLN A 40 -7.18 -8.45 -3.15
N ILE A 41 -6.58 -7.26 -2.99
CA ILE A 41 -5.47 -6.81 -3.84
C ILE A 41 -4.27 -7.75 -3.71
N PHE A 42 -3.93 -8.18 -2.49
CA PHE A 42 -2.82 -9.11 -2.29
C PHE A 42 -3.12 -10.48 -2.90
N GLU A 43 -4.34 -10.98 -2.81
CA GLU A 43 -4.76 -12.24 -3.43
C GLU A 43 -4.73 -12.19 -4.96
N GLU A 44 -5.27 -11.11 -5.55
CA GLU A 44 -5.38 -10.93 -7.00
C GLU A 44 -4.01 -10.72 -7.64
N TYR A 45 -3.21 -9.79 -7.10
CA TYR A 45 -1.97 -9.35 -7.74
C TYR A 45 -0.71 -10.03 -7.19
N GLN A 46 -0.80 -10.67 -6.03
CA GLN A 46 0.27 -11.46 -5.43
C GLN A 46 1.61 -10.70 -5.33
N PRO A 47 1.61 -9.47 -4.78
CA PRO A 47 2.76 -8.58 -4.84
C PRO A 47 3.97 -9.15 -4.08
N GLU A 48 5.15 -9.03 -4.68
CA GLU A 48 6.44 -9.32 -4.03
C GLU A 48 7.04 -8.05 -3.38
N ALA A 49 6.57 -6.87 -3.75
CA ALA A 49 6.98 -5.62 -3.14
C ALA A 49 5.79 -4.68 -2.94
N VAL A 50 5.85 -3.90 -1.87
CA VAL A 50 4.92 -2.80 -1.58
C VAL A 50 5.72 -1.54 -1.38
N ILE A 51 5.32 -0.45 -2.04
CA ILE A 51 5.85 0.88 -1.80
C ILE A 51 4.69 1.73 -1.28
N HIS A 52 4.76 2.10 0.00
CA HIS A 52 3.66 2.74 0.71
C HIS A 52 3.88 4.25 0.83
N PHE A 53 3.17 5.00 -0.01
CA PHE A 53 3.14 6.47 -0.03
C PHE A 53 1.88 7.08 0.60
N ALA A 54 0.85 6.28 0.86
CA ALA A 54 -0.47 6.80 1.24
C ALA A 54 -0.46 7.34 2.67
N ALA A 55 -0.79 8.62 2.82
CA ALA A 55 -0.82 9.34 4.09
C ALA A 55 -1.63 10.63 3.96
N GLU A 56 -2.21 11.09 5.07
CA GLU A 56 -2.55 12.50 5.25
C GLU A 56 -1.26 13.26 5.59
N SER A 57 -0.84 14.15 4.69
CA SER A 57 0.45 14.84 4.78
C SER A 57 0.34 16.34 5.02
N HIS A 58 -0.87 16.92 4.98
CA HIS A 58 -1.05 18.35 5.21
C HIS A 58 -1.04 18.66 6.71
N VAL A 59 -0.03 19.41 7.15
CA VAL A 59 0.14 19.81 8.54
C VAL A 59 -1.07 20.60 9.04
N ASP A 60 -1.63 21.51 8.24
CA ASP A 60 -2.80 22.32 8.63
C ASP A 60 -4.04 21.45 8.92
N ASN A 61 -4.28 20.43 8.09
CA ASN A 61 -5.37 19.47 8.29
C ASN A 61 -5.14 18.63 9.55
N SER A 62 -3.89 18.29 9.86
CA SER A 62 -3.58 17.52 11.08
C SER A 62 -3.83 18.31 12.37
N ILE A 63 -3.72 19.65 12.33
CA ILE A 63 -4.06 20.53 13.46
C ILE A 63 -5.57 20.66 13.60
N ALA A 64 -6.29 20.84 12.48
CA ALA A 64 -7.74 21.03 12.48
C ALA A 64 -8.51 19.72 12.71
N SER A 65 -7.98 18.58 12.28
CA SER A 65 -8.64 17.27 12.29
C SER A 65 -7.62 16.14 12.49
N PRO A 66 -6.96 16.07 13.67
CA PRO A 66 -5.92 15.06 13.95
C PRO A 66 -6.42 13.61 13.84
N GLY A 67 -7.73 13.38 13.98
CA GLY A 67 -8.33 12.07 13.81
C GLY A 67 -8.08 11.46 12.42
N GLN A 68 -8.03 12.28 11.36
CA GLN A 68 -7.74 11.80 10.00
C GLN A 68 -6.29 11.31 9.87
N PHE A 69 -5.35 11.95 10.58
CA PHE A 69 -3.96 11.50 10.62
C PHE A 69 -3.83 10.14 11.32
N ILE A 70 -4.52 9.96 12.45
CA ILE A 70 -4.54 8.66 13.14
C ILE A 70 -5.14 7.57 12.25
N GLU A 71 -6.27 7.87 11.62
CA GLU A 71 -6.97 6.90 10.79
C GLU A 71 -6.13 6.47 9.57
N THR A 72 -5.64 7.42 8.78
CA THR A 72 -4.89 7.09 7.56
C THR A 72 -3.48 6.62 7.88
N ASN A 73 -2.70 7.39 8.66
CA ASN A 73 -1.26 7.18 8.75
C ASN A 73 -0.92 6.07 9.74
N ILE A 74 -1.73 5.89 10.78
CA ILE A 74 -1.51 4.85 11.80
C ILE A 74 -2.34 3.61 11.48
N ASN A 75 -3.68 3.72 11.45
CA ASN A 75 -4.53 2.55 11.26
C ASN A 75 -4.38 1.97 9.84
N GLY A 76 -4.31 2.82 8.81
CA GLY A 76 -4.08 2.39 7.44
C GLY A 76 -2.72 1.69 7.25
N THR A 77 -1.64 2.26 7.79
CA THR A 77 -0.32 1.63 7.75
C THR A 77 -0.32 0.29 8.51
N PHE A 78 -1.01 0.21 9.64
CA PHE A 78 -1.15 -1.05 10.39
C PHE A 78 -1.86 -2.12 9.56
N VAL A 79 -2.99 -1.80 8.92
CA VAL A 79 -3.71 -2.73 8.04
C VAL A 79 -2.79 -3.23 6.94
N LEU A 80 -2.11 -2.33 6.24
CA LEU A 80 -1.25 -2.70 5.11
C LEU A 80 -0.06 -3.57 5.53
N LEU A 81 0.60 -3.25 6.64
CA LEU A 81 1.70 -4.04 7.20
C LEU A 81 1.24 -5.43 7.63
N ASP A 82 0.10 -5.51 8.32
CA ASP A 82 -0.38 -6.77 8.84
C ASP A 82 -0.88 -7.71 7.72
N VAL A 83 -1.56 -7.18 6.70
CA VAL A 83 -1.89 -7.96 5.49
C VAL A 83 -0.61 -8.44 4.79
N ALA A 84 0.36 -7.55 4.55
CA ALA A 84 1.63 -7.92 3.92
C ALA A 84 2.36 -9.02 4.69
N ARG A 85 2.41 -8.91 6.03
CA ARG A 85 3.03 -9.89 6.92
C ARG A 85 2.36 -11.26 6.81
N HIS A 86 1.03 -11.33 6.95
CA HIS A 86 0.28 -12.58 6.84
C HIS A 86 0.35 -13.19 5.44
N TYR A 87 0.39 -12.35 4.41
CA TYR A 87 0.47 -12.82 3.04
C TYR A 87 1.84 -13.41 2.71
N TRP A 88 2.94 -12.79 3.16
CA TRP A 88 4.30 -13.25 2.86
C TRP A 88 4.86 -14.31 3.82
N MET A 89 4.34 -14.40 5.05
CA MET A 89 4.91 -15.25 6.11
C MET A 89 3.89 -16.22 6.71
N ASN A 90 4.35 -17.38 7.17
CA ASN A 90 3.57 -18.30 8.01
C ASN A 90 3.67 -17.95 9.50
N GLY A 91 4.77 -17.30 9.90
CA GLY A 91 5.09 -16.90 11.26
C GLY A 91 6.21 -15.86 11.29
N PRO A 92 6.57 -15.32 12.48
CA PRO A 92 7.66 -14.36 12.59
C PRO A 92 8.96 -14.90 11.99
N PHE A 93 9.51 -14.20 11.00
CA PHE A 93 10.71 -14.58 10.25
C PHE A 93 10.61 -15.90 9.45
N GLU A 94 9.41 -16.48 9.33
CA GLU A 94 9.15 -17.67 8.54
C GLU A 94 8.43 -17.29 7.24
N PHE A 95 9.20 -16.95 6.21
CA PHE A 95 8.68 -16.56 4.91
C PHE A 95 8.21 -17.76 4.11
N LYS A 96 7.11 -17.60 3.37
CA LYS A 96 6.72 -18.55 2.33
C LYS A 96 7.75 -18.51 1.21
N GLU A 97 8.07 -19.66 0.61
CA GLU A 97 9.17 -19.82 -0.35
C GLU A 97 9.14 -18.78 -1.49
N ARG A 98 7.95 -18.49 -2.04
CA ARG A 98 7.77 -17.47 -3.09
C ARG A 98 8.16 -16.06 -2.66
N TYR A 99 8.01 -15.73 -1.38
CA TYR A 99 8.15 -14.37 -0.86
C TYR A 99 9.44 -14.17 -0.04
N MET A 100 10.43 -15.06 -0.18
CA MET A 100 11.74 -14.94 0.52
C MET A 100 12.44 -13.60 0.25
N ASN A 101 12.18 -12.99 -0.90
CA ASN A 101 12.76 -11.71 -1.29
C ASN A 101 11.77 -10.55 -1.22
N CYS A 102 10.64 -10.69 -0.52
CA CYS A 102 9.65 -9.64 -0.47
C CYS A 102 10.18 -8.36 0.17
N ARG A 103 9.65 -7.20 -0.21
CA ARG A 103 10.07 -5.90 0.33
C ARG A 103 8.87 -5.02 0.64
N PHE A 104 8.85 -4.46 1.85
CA PHE A 104 7.95 -3.36 2.21
C PHE A 104 8.78 -2.09 2.33
N HIS A 105 8.56 -1.14 1.44
CA HIS A 105 9.22 0.16 1.46
C HIS A 105 8.22 1.21 1.94
N HIS A 106 8.33 1.60 3.21
CA HIS A 106 7.53 2.68 3.77
C HIS A 106 8.21 4.02 3.53
N ILE A 107 7.49 4.94 2.90
CA ILE A 107 7.97 6.31 2.68
C ILE A 107 7.47 7.17 3.83
N SER A 108 8.40 7.87 4.49
CA SER A 108 8.15 8.73 5.64
C SER A 108 8.72 10.14 5.40
N THR A 109 8.48 11.07 6.33
CA THR A 109 8.91 12.48 6.25
C THR A 109 9.73 12.87 7.46
#